data_AF-A0A9Q1HS99-F1
#
_entry.id   AF-A0A9Q1HS99-F1
#
_cell.length_a   1.000
_cell.length_b   1.000
_cell.length_c   1.000
_cell.angle_alpha   90.00
_cell.angle_beta   90.00
_cell.angle_gamma   90.00
#
_symmetry.space_group_name_H-M   'P 1'
#
loop_
_entity.id
_entity.type
_entity.pdbx_description
1 polymer ?
#
loop_
_entity_poly.entity_id
_entity_poly.type
_entity_poly.pdbx_seq_one_letter_code
_entity_poly.pdbx_strand_id
1 'polypeptide(L)'
;MGQQLNLHWLHKIGVTAALLTTIIGFISISQLWGEWDIIPLSLQATGPFLQMGAVAAATALAWLVSAQVARAERTRTQALLVLLYLAGLLTLYLLPLHISSPCLMERKRLPLPPAIIGQRGAPMLAPENTLMSFHKALQHRVVGLEADVTISLDGVPFLMRDRTLARTTDVATVFPERRFEDASMFNWTDLRALNAGRWFLKEDPFWSVQALSRGDRVRAGNQTVCSLEEVLRLAASSNVSVLFRLRRPRTTPTTTAGSTTLWRPCCILGYARSR
;
A
#
# COMPACT_ATOMS: atom_id res chain seq x y z
N MET A 1 47.95 -41.72 -17.18
CA MET A 1 48.64 -41.46 -15.90
C MET A 1 47.85 -40.40 -15.15
N GLY A 2 46.90 -40.80 -14.30
CA GLY A 2 46.10 -39.86 -13.51
C GLY A 2 46.89 -39.41 -12.29
N GLN A 3 47.30 -38.15 -12.26
CA GLN A 3 48.03 -37.57 -11.14
C GLN A 3 47.06 -37.42 -9.95
N GLN A 4 47.29 -38.13 -8.84
CA GLN A 4 46.48 -38.02 -7.63
C GLN A 4 46.58 -36.59 -7.10
N LEU A 5 45.48 -35.83 -7.19
CA LEU A 5 45.35 -34.52 -6.55
C LEU A 5 45.28 -34.74 -5.02
N ASN A 6 46.42 -34.70 -4.35
CA ASN A 6 46.47 -34.66 -2.89
C ASN A 6 46.12 -33.26 -2.40
N LEU A 7 44.82 -33.01 -2.20
CA LEU A 7 44.34 -31.75 -1.64
C LEU A 7 44.87 -31.58 -0.21
N HIS A 8 45.59 -30.49 0.03
CA HIS A 8 46.14 -30.15 1.34
C HIS A 8 45.02 -30.07 2.40
N TRP A 9 45.28 -30.56 3.62
CA TRP A 9 44.25 -30.68 4.67
C TRP A 9 43.55 -29.34 4.98
N LEU A 10 44.30 -28.23 4.90
CA LEU A 10 43.77 -26.87 5.04
C LEU A 10 42.69 -26.53 3.99
N HIS A 11 42.87 -26.94 2.73
CA HIS A 11 41.88 -26.74 1.67
C HIS A 11 40.62 -27.56 1.90
N LYS A 12 40.77 -28.80 2.40
CA LYS A 12 39.63 -29.65 2.76
C LYS A 12 38.79 -29.00 3.84
N ILE A 13 39.43 -28.45 4.88
CA ILE A 13 38.74 -27.72 5.96
C ILE A 13 38.06 -26.45 5.43
N GLY A 14 38.76 -25.68 4.59
CA GLY A 14 38.19 -24.46 3.99
C GLY A 14 36.94 -24.76 3.18
N VAL A 15 36.98 -25.78 2.33
CA VAL A 15 35.84 -26.19 1.49
C VAL A 15 34.69 -26.72 2.34
N THR A 16 34.95 -27.53 3.37
CA THR A 16 33.89 -28.05 4.25
C THR A 16 33.25 -26.95 5.10
N ALA A 17 34.04 -25.99 5.61
CA ALA A 17 33.52 -24.84 6.33
C ALA A 17 32.68 -23.92 5.44
N ALA A 18 33.12 -23.66 4.20
CA ALA A 18 32.34 -22.91 3.22
C ALA A 18 31.02 -23.63 2.89
N LEU A 19 31.06 -24.95 2.69
CA LEU A 19 29.85 -25.73 2.45
C LEU A 19 28.87 -25.66 3.63
N LEU A 20 29.36 -25.90 4.85
CA LEU A 20 28.54 -25.82 6.07
C LEU A 20 27.90 -24.44 6.26
N THR A 21 28.68 -23.37 6.09
CA THR A 21 28.15 -22.00 6.20
C THR A 21 27.10 -21.70 5.15
N THR A 22 27.28 -22.16 3.90
CA THR A 22 26.24 -22.00 2.86
C THR A 22 24.98 -22.80 3.15
N ILE A 23 25.10 -24.03 3.67
CA ILE A 23 23.94 -24.86 4.05
C ILE A 23 23.18 -24.20 5.20
N ILE A 24 23.88 -23.76 6.25
CA ILE A 24 23.26 -23.07 7.39
C ILE A 24 22.58 -21.79 6.92
N GLY A 25 23.26 -20.97 6.11
CA GLY A 25 22.68 -19.75 5.55
C GLY A 25 21.42 -20.00 4.72
N PHE A 26 21.43 -21.02 3.87
CA PHE A 26 20.25 -21.41 3.09
C PHE A 26 19.08 -21.86 3.98
N ILE A 27 19.36 -22.68 5.02
CA ILE A 27 18.33 -23.11 5.97
C ILE A 27 17.77 -21.92 6.74
N SER A 28 18.61 -21.03 7.26
CA SER A 28 18.17 -19.84 7.98
C SER A 28 17.30 -18.93 7.12
N ILE A 29 17.72 -18.66 5.87
CA ILE A 29 16.92 -17.87 4.92
C ILE A 29 15.60 -18.59 4.63
N SER A 30 15.61 -19.91 4.48
CA SER A 30 14.40 -20.68 4.19
C SER A 30 13.36 -20.70 5.31
N GLN A 31 13.81 -20.60 6.55
CA GLN A 31 12.93 -20.56 7.72
C GLN A 31 12.44 -19.14 8.03
N LEU A 32 13.26 -18.11 7.75
CA LEU A 32 12.92 -16.71 7.96
C LEU A 32 12.05 -16.15 6.83
N TRP A 33 12.24 -16.64 5.60
CA TRP A 33 11.56 -16.13 4.41
C TRP A 33 10.43 -17.08 4.00
N GLY A 34 9.19 -16.74 4.39
CA GLY A 34 7.99 -17.52 4.09
C GLY A 34 7.37 -17.29 2.72
N GLU A 35 7.94 -16.40 1.91
CA GLU A 35 7.32 -15.90 0.67
C GLU A 35 8.10 -16.38 -0.58
N TRP A 36 8.28 -17.69 -0.69
CA TRP A 36 8.96 -18.33 -1.82
C TRP A 36 8.32 -18.01 -3.19
N ASP A 37 7.03 -17.66 -3.20
CA ASP A 37 6.28 -17.26 -4.39
C ASP A 37 6.79 -15.95 -5.02
N ILE A 38 7.58 -15.14 -4.29
CA ILE A 38 8.16 -13.90 -4.82
C ILE A 38 9.28 -14.17 -5.82
N ILE A 39 10.05 -15.23 -5.65
CA ILE A 39 11.18 -15.55 -6.53
C ILE A 39 10.73 -15.80 -7.98
N PRO A 40 9.77 -16.71 -8.27
CA PRO A 40 9.30 -16.92 -9.63
C PRO A 40 8.63 -15.66 -10.19
N LEU A 41 7.92 -14.88 -9.36
CA LEU A 41 7.29 -13.63 -9.78
C LEU A 41 8.34 -12.57 -10.18
N SER A 42 9.42 -12.46 -9.42
CA SER A 42 10.56 -11.58 -9.69
C SER A 42 11.30 -11.99 -10.96
N LEU A 43 11.52 -13.30 -11.17
CA LEU A 43 12.11 -13.83 -12.41
C LEU A 43 11.21 -13.58 -13.63
N GLN A 44 9.88 -13.70 -13.49
CA GLN A 44 8.94 -13.35 -14.56
C GLN A 44 8.93 -11.85 -14.86
N ALA A 45 9.00 -11.01 -13.84
CA ALA A 45 9.05 -9.55 -14.00
C ALA A 45 10.37 -9.10 -14.65
N THR A 46 11.49 -9.72 -14.28
CA THR A 46 12.83 -9.37 -14.77
C THR A 46 13.27 -10.15 -16.02
N GLY A 47 12.51 -11.17 -16.43
CA GLY A 47 12.80 -12.05 -17.55
C GLY A 47 13.23 -11.35 -18.84
N PRO A 48 12.49 -10.32 -19.34
CA PRO A 48 12.88 -9.59 -20.54
C PRO A 48 14.25 -8.92 -20.43
N PHE A 49 14.59 -8.36 -19.25
CA PHE A 49 15.88 -7.70 -19.02
C PHE A 49 17.02 -8.72 -18.93
N LEU A 50 16.79 -9.85 -18.28
CA LEU A 50 17.75 -10.96 -18.21
C LEU A 50 18.06 -11.52 -19.60
N GLN A 51 17.04 -11.65 -20.45
CA GLN A 51 17.20 -12.07 -21.84
C GLN A 51 18.02 -11.05 -22.64
N MET A 52 17.72 -9.75 -22.55
CA MET A 52 18.50 -8.71 -23.23
C MET A 52 19.97 -8.74 -22.79
N GLY A 53 20.22 -8.89 -21.48
CA GLY A 53 21.57 -9.06 -20.95
C GLY A 53 22.29 -10.30 -21.47
N ALA A 54 21.59 -11.43 -21.53
CA ALA A 54 22.14 -12.68 -22.08
C ALA A 54 22.46 -12.57 -23.57
N VAL A 55 21.63 -11.88 -24.38
CA VAL A 55 21.92 -11.61 -25.80
C VAL A 55 23.15 -10.72 -25.94
N ALA A 56 23.25 -9.65 -25.16
CA ALA A 56 24.41 -8.77 -25.17
C ALA A 56 25.71 -9.52 -24.80
N ALA A 57 25.66 -10.37 -23.77
CA ALA A 57 26.78 -11.21 -23.37
C ALA A 57 27.16 -12.24 -24.44
N ALA A 58 26.19 -12.94 -25.04
CA ALA A 58 26.43 -13.91 -26.12
C ALA A 58 27.06 -13.24 -27.36
N THR A 59 26.69 -11.99 -27.63
CA THR A 59 27.27 -11.17 -28.70
C THR A 59 28.70 -10.76 -28.37
N ALA A 60 28.96 -10.30 -27.14
CA ALA A 60 30.28 -9.92 -26.67
C ALA A 60 31.26 -11.11 -26.60
N LEU A 61 30.77 -12.33 -26.35
CA LEU A 61 31.58 -13.55 -26.28
C LEU A 61 31.73 -14.26 -27.63
N ALA A 62 31.05 -13.79 -28.69
CA ALA A 62 31.07 -14.41 -30.02
C ALA A 62 32.50 -14.56 -30.59
N TRP A 63 33.35 -13.55 -30.35
CA TRP A 63 34.73 -13.57 -30.84
C TRP A 63 35.56 -14.71 -30.21
N LEU A 64 35.35 -15.05 -28.94
CA LEU A 64 36.04 -16.16 -28.28
C LEU A 64 35.68 -17.49 -28.93
N VAL A 65 34.40 -17.68 -29.26
CA VAL A 65 33.92 -18.86 -29.97
C VAL A 65 34.56 -18.93 -31.35
N SER A 66 34.61 -17.81 -32.09
CA SER A 66 35.30 -17.77 -33.39
C SER A 66 36.80 -18.09 -33.29
N ALA A 67 37.48 -17.65 -32.23
CA ALA A 67 38.89 -17.93 -32.00
C ALA A 67 39.13 -19.42 -31.71
N GLN A 68 38.24 -20.08 -30.96
CA GLN A 68 38.31 -21.53 -30.72
C GLN A 68 38.02 -22.33 -31.99
N VAL A 69 37.06 -21.89 -32.82
CA VAL A 69 36.79 -22.48 -34.13
C VAL A 69 38.01 -22.35 -35.05
N ALA A 70 38.67 -21.19 -35.06
CA ALA A 70 39.87 -20.97 -35.87
C ALA A 70 41.07 -21.82 -35.42
N ARG A 71 41.18 -22.14 -34.13
CA ARG A 71 42.23 -23.01 -33.57
C ARG A 71 41.96 -24.51 -33.74
N ALA A 72 40.73 -24.89 -34.03
CA ALA A 72 40.36 -26.31 -34.18
C ALA A 72 40.89 -26.86 -35.51
N GLU A 73 41.70 -27.93 -35.46
CA GLU A 73 42.34 -28.52 -36.65
C GLU A 73 41.40 -29.38 -37.50
N ARG A 74 40.36 -29.96 -36.90
CA ARG A 74 39.41 -30.85 -37.60
C ARG A 74 38.13 -30.11 -37.99
N THR A 75 37.69 -30.29 -39.22
CA THR A 75 36.42 -29.74 -39.74
C THR A 75 35.20 -30.21 -38.95
N ARG A 76 35.19 -31.46 -38.47
CA ARG A 76 34.12 -31.98 -37.60
C ARG A 76 34.01 -31.22 -36.28
N THR A 77 35.15 -30.86 -35.66
CA THR A 77 35.15 -30.09 -34.40
C THR A 77 34.75 -28.64 -34.62
N GLN A 78 35.16 -28.03 -35.73
CA GLN A 78 34.71 -26.69 -36.14
C GLN A 78 33.19 -26.66 -36.34
N ALA A 79 32.66 -27.61 -37.11
CA ALA A 79 31.23 -27.72 -37.37
C ALA A 79 30.43 -27.94 -36.08
N LEU A 80 30.92 -28.80 -35.17
CA LEU A 80 30.28 -29.04 -33.88
C LEU A 80 30.23 -27.78 -33.01
N LEU A 81 31.33 -27.03 -32.91
CA LEU A 81 31.40 -25.79 -32.12
C LEU A 81 30.44 -24.72 -32.67
N VAL A 82 30.41 -24.55 -34.00
CA VAL A 82 29.49 -23.60 -34.66
C VAL A 82 28.03 -24.02 -34.46
N LEU A 83 27.72 -25.31 -34.63
CA LEU A 83 26.36 -25.84 -34.42
C LEU A 83 25.88 -25.62 -32.98
N LEU A 84 26.71 -25.89 -31.98
CA LEU A 84 26.38 -25.67 -30.58
C LEU A 84 26.13 -24.19 -30.27
N TYR A 85 26.97 -23.30 -30.82
CA TYR A 85 26.79 -21.86 -30.65
C TYR A 85 25.50 -21.35 -31.30
N LEU A 86 25.22 -21.77 -32.53
CA LEU A 86 23.99 -21.42 -33.24
C LEU A 86 22.74 -21.96 -32.55
N ALA A 87 22.78 -23.19 -32.02
CA ALA A 87 21.69 -23.76 -31.25
C ALA A 87 21.44 -22.99 -29.94
N GLY A 88 22.51 -22.57 -29.26
CA GLY A 88 22.41 -21.72 -28.07
C GLY A 88 21.79 -20.36 -28.37
N LEU A 89 22.25 -19.69 -29.43
CA LEU A 89 21.67 -18.42 -29.92
C LEU A 89 20.19 -18.57 -30.28
N LEU A 90 19.83 -19.61 -31.03
CA LEU A 90 18.45 -19.88 -31.42
C LEU A 90 17.56 -20.06 -30.18
N THR A 91 18.03 -20.83 -29.20
CA THR A 91 17.31 -21.04 -27.93
C THR A 91 17.11 -19.72 -27.19
N LEU A 92 18.16 -18.89 -27.12
CA LEU A 92 18.12 -17.58 -26.47
C LEU A 92 17.16 -16.60 -27.16
N TYR A 93 17.07 -16.64 -28.49
CA TYR A 93 16.13 -15.83 -29.26
C TYR A 93 14.68 -16.33 -29.20
N LEU A 94 14.46 -17.63 -28.98
CA LEU A 94 13.12 -18.22 -28.81
C LEU A 94 12.62 -18.16 -27.35
N LEU A 95 13.52 -17.96 -26.38
CA LEU A 95 13.20 -17.79 -24.97
C LEU A 95 12.08 -16.75 -24.68
N PRO A 96 12.02 -15.56 -25.30
CA PRO A 96 10.94 -14.59 -25.06
C PRO A 96 9.54 -15.13 -25.32
N LEU A 97 9.39 -16.12 -26.22
CA LEU A 97 8.10 -16.77 -26.46
C LEU A 97 7.59 -17.56 -25.24
N HIS A 98 8.48 -17.91 -24.32
CA HIS A 98 8.16 -18.64 -23.09
C HIS A 98 8.08 -17.73 -21.86
N ILE A 99 8.48 -16.45 -21.97
CA ILE A 99 8.44 -15.49 -20.86
C ILE A 99 7.02 -14.93 -20.76
N SER A 100 6.25 -15.43 -19.81
CA SER A 100 4.97 -14.81 -19.42
C SER A 100 5.23 -13.70 -18.42
N SER A 101 5.12 -12.44 -18.84
CA SER A 101 5.25 -11.28 -17.95
C SER A 101 3.89 -10.91 -17.36
N PRO A 102 3.70 -10.92 -16.03
CA PRO A 102 2.45 -10.48 -15.40
C PRO A 102 2.16 -8.99 -15.65
N CYS A 103 3.17 -8.22 -16.07
CA CYS A 103 3.04 -6.81 -16.43
C CYS A 103 2.35 -6.60 -17.79
N LEU A 104 2.33 -7.62 -18.65
CA LEU A 104 1.68 -7.62 -19.97
C LEU A 104 0.44 -8.51 -19.92
N MET A 105 -0.52 -8.15 -19.07
CA MET A 105 -1.81 -8.84 -18.99
C MET A 105 -2.76 -8.29 -20.05
N GLU A 106 -3.41 -9.17 -20.82
CA GLU A 106 -4.52 -8.77 -21.69
C GLU A 106 -5.66 -8.18 -20.86
N ARG A 107 -6.23 -7.05 -21.31
CA ARG A 107 -7.30 -6.34 -20.58
C ARG A 107 -8.51 -7.23 -20.26
N LYS A 108 -8.77 -8.25 -21.09
CA LYS A 108 -9.87 -9.22 -20.92
C LYS A 108 -9.63 -10.24 -19.80
N ARG A 109 -8.38 -10.40 -19.34
CA ARG A 109 -7.99 -11.31 -18.24
C ARG A 109 -7.80 -10.59 -16.91
N LEU A 110 -8.03 -9.27 -16.86
CA LEU A 110 -7.93 -8.52 -15.61
C LEU A 110 -9.06 -8.95 -14.66
N PRO A 111 -8.75 -9.20 -13.37
CA PRO A 111 -9.79 -9.40 -12.37
C PRO A 111 -10.66 -8.13 -12.25
N LEU A 112 -11.83 -8.28 -11.62
CA LEU A 112 -12.67 -7.14 -11.28
C LEU A 112 -11.83 -6.09 -10.52
N PRO A 113 -12.02 -4.78 -10.80
CA PRO A 113 -11.32 -3.73 -10.08
C PRO A 113 -11.51 -3.89 -8.57
N PRO A 114 -10.49 -3.60 -7.76
CA PRO A 114 -10.62 -3.67 -6.31
C PRO A 114 -11.71 -2.71 -5.83
N ALA A 115 -12.44 -3.13 -4.82
CA ALA A 115 -13.45 -2.31 -4.17
C ALA A 115 -12.77 -1.13 -3.45
N ILE A 116 -13.18 0.11 -3.76
CA ILE A 116 -12.60 1.32 -3.18
C ILE A 116 -13.50 1.86 -2.08
N ILE A 117 -12.94 2.08 -0.89
CA ILE A 117 -13.63 2.69 0.26
C ILE A 117 -13.10 4.11 0.44
N GLY A 118 -14.01 5.09 0.54
CA GLY A 118 -13.67 6.49 0.77
C GLY A 118 -13.27 6.74 2.22
N GLN A 119 -11.97 6.65 2.52
CA GLN A 119 -11.44 6.91 3.85
C GLN A 119 -11.60 8.36 4.27
N ARG A 120 -12.42 8.61 5.30
CA ARG A 120 -12.84 9.95 5.74
C ARG A 120 -13.49 10.76 4.60
N GLY A 121 -14.12 10.05 3.66
CA GLY A 121 -14.58 10.56 2.38
C GLY A 121 -13.47 10.57 1.33
N ALA A 122 -13.18 11.74 0.75
CA ALA A 122 -12.13 11.97 -0.23
C ALA A 122 -11.19 13.09 0.25
N PRO A 123 -10.31 12.82 1.24
CA PRO A 123 -9.49 13.83 1.93
C PRO A 123 -8.51 14.55 1.00
N MET A 124 -8.18 13.97 -0.16
CA MET A 124 -7.35 14.63 -1.17
C MET A 124 -8.13 15.69 -1.97
N LEU A 125 -9.45 15.66 -1.97
CA LEU A 125 -10.32 16.55 -2.75
C LEU A 125 -11.14 17.50 -1.88
N ALA A 126 -11.12 17.29 -0.56
CA ALA A 126 -12.04 17.90 0.38
C ALA A 126 -11.49 17.82 1.82
N PRO A 127 -11.91 18.71 2.73
CA PRO A 127 -11.56 18.58 4.14
C PRO A 127 -12.08 17.26 4.73
N GLU A 128 -11.20 16.45 5.33
CA GLU A 128 -11.54 15.13 5.85
C GLU A 128 -12.73 15.14 6.84
N ASN A 129 -13.51 14.06 6.90
CA ASN A 129 -14.64 13.89 7.84
C ASN A 129 -15.72 15.00 7.75
N THR A 130 -15.83 15.68 6.60
CA THR A 130 -16.90 16.65 6.31
C THR A 130 -17.89 16.09 5.29
N LEU A 131 -19.12 16.61 5.27
CA LEU A 131 -20.12 16.23 4.27
C LEU A 131 -19.61 16.40 2.84
N MET A 132 -18.89 17.49 2.54
CA MET A 132 -18.31 17.72 1.22
C MET A 132 -17.33 16.59 0.83
N SER A 133 -16.52 16.11 1.77
CA SER A 133 -15.61 14.99 1.54
C SER A 133 -16.32 13.68 1.21
N PHE A 134 -17.40 13.37 1.92
CA PHE A 134 -18.20 12.19 1.61
C PHE A 134 -18.93 12.32 0.27
N HIS A 135 -19.48 13.49 -0.06
CA HIS A 135 -20.06 13.76 -1.37
C HIS A 135 -19.03 13.59 -2.50
N LYS A 136 -17.80 14.09 -2.33
CA LYS A 136 -16.72 13.88 -3.29
C LYS A 136 -16.38 12.40 -3.44
N ALA A 137 -16.31 11.63 -2.36
CA ALA A 137 -16.09 10.19 -2.45
C ALA A 137 -17.17 9.48 -3.26
N LEU A 138 -18.45 9.83 -3.04
CA LEU A 138 -19.58 9.27 -3.78
C LEU A 138 -19.52 9.61 -5.28
N GLN A 139 -19.05 10.81 -5.65
CA GLN A 139 -18.82 11.18 -7.06
C GLN A 139 -17.80 10.26 -7.75
N HIS A 140 -16.89 9.66 -7.00
CA HIS A 140 -15.89 8.71 -7.51
C HIS A 140 -16.32 7.24 -7.41
N ARG A 141 -17.62 6.95 -7.17
CA ARG A 141 -18.21 5.60 -7.18
C ARG A 141 -17.55 4.62 -6.21
N VAL A 142 -17.24 5.09 -5.00
CA VAL A 142 -16.76 4.23 -3.91
C VAL A 142 -17.83 3.21 -3.50
N VAL A 143 -17.41 2.02 -3.08
CA VAL A 143 -18.32 0.95 -2.61
C VAL A 143 -18.79 1.18 -1.17
N GLY A 144 -18.09 2.05 -0.45
CA GLY A 144 -18.26 2.27 0.98
C GLY A 144 -17.62 3.58 1.41
N LEU A 145 -18.07 4.12 2.53
CA LEU A 145 -17.46 5.29 3.19
C LEU A 145 -16.86 4.83 4.52
N GLU A 146 -15.66 5.28 4.85
CA GLU A 146 -15.09 5.09 6.20
C GLU A 146 -15.12 6.43 6.95
N ALA A 147 -15.58 6.42 8.20
CA ALA A 147 -15.61 7.60 9.07
C ALA A 147 -15.02 7.29 10.47
N ASP A 148 -14.30 8.25 11.04
CA ASP A 148 -13.83 8.17 12.43
C ASP A 148 -14.84 8.83 13.36
N VAL A 149 -15.42 8.08 14.29
CA VAL A 149 -16.51 8.54 15.16
C VAL A 149 -16.02 8.72 16.60
N THR A 150 -16.39 9.83 17.21
CA THR A 150 -16.26 10.11 18.65
C THR A 150 -17.63 10.50 19.21
N ILE A 151 -17.80 10.42 20.53
CA ILE A 151 -19.02 10.84 21.22
C ILE A 151 -18.72 12.14 21.97
N SER A 152 -19.57 13.15 21.81
CA SER A 152 -19.48 14.44 22.51
C SER A 152 -19.86 14.31 23.99
N LEU A 153 -19.66 15.37 24.77
CA LEU A 153 -19.95 15.38 26.20
C LEU A 153 -21.44 15.13 26.51
N ASP A 154 -22.31 15.64 25.64
CA ASP A 154 -23.77 15.47 25.64
C ASP A 154 -24.27 14.21 24.90
N GLY A 155 -23.37 13.30 24.51
CA GLY A 155 -23.72 11.98 24.00
C GLY A 155 -24.00 11.90 22.50
N VAL A 156 -23.73 12.96 21.72
CA VAL A 156 -23.95 12.99 20.27
C VAL A 156 -22.76 12.41 19.52
N PRO A 157 -22.94 11.38 18.67
CA PRO A 157 -21.85 10.85 17.85
C PRO A 157 -21.49 11.80 16.69
N PHE A 158 -20.23 12.20 16.63
CA PHE A 158 -19.70 13.12 15.61
C PHE A 158 -18.40 12.60 15.00
N LEU A 159 -18.02 13.18 13.87
CA LEU A 159 -16.89 12.73 13.09
C LEU A 159 -15.61 13.49 13.46
N MET A 160 -14.65 12.77 14.02
CA MET A 160 -13.35 13.30 14.37
C MET A 160 -12.33 12.19 14.53
N ARG A 161 -11.23 12.31 13.80
CA ARG A 161 -10.09 11.38 13.88
C ARG A 161 -9.22 11.64 15.09
N ASP A 162 -8.88 12.91 15.31
CA ASP A 162 -7.88 13.30 16.29
C ASP A 162 -8.48 13.35 17.70
N ARG A 163 -7.62 13.33 18.71
CA ARG A 163 -8.05 13.54 20.10
C ARG A 163 -8.47 14.98 20.37
N THR A 164 -7.81 15.96 19.74
CA THR A 164 -8.13 17.38 19.89
C THR A 164 -8.67 17.93 18.58
N LEU A 165 -9.34 19.08 18.65
CA LEU A 165 -9.96 19.75 17.50
C LEU A 165 -8.96 20.66 16.75
N ALA A 166 -7.74 20.82 17.26
CA ALA A 166 -6.81 21.88 16.87
C ALA A 166 -6.28 21.81 15.43
N ARG A 167 -6.18 20.61 14.84
CA ARG A 167 -5.64 20.44 13.49
C ARG A 167 -6.68 20.73 12.41
N THR A 168 -7.91 20.26 12.60
CA THR A 168 -8.94 20.22 11.56
C THR A 168 -10.08 21.20 11.80
N THR A 169 -9.97 22.07 12.80
CA THR A 169 -10.98 23.09 13.08
C THR A 169 -10.36 24.42 13.51
N ASP A 170 -11.20 25.45 13.65
CA ASP A 170 -10.86 26.76 14.20
C ASP A 170 -11.06 26.86 15.73
N VAL A 171 -11.02 25.74 16.46
CA VAL A 171 -11.14 25.73 17.94
C VAL A 171 -10.15 26.68 18.62
N ALA A 172 -8.95 26.85 18.06
CA ALA A 172 -7.93 27.72 18.65
C ALA A 172 -8.33 29.20 18.63
N THR A 173 -9.22 29.61 17.73
CA THR A 173 -9.75 30.97 17.66
C THR A 173 -11.07 31.12 18.40
N VAL A 174 -11.94 30.10 18.37
CA VAL A 174 -13.27 30.16 19.00
C VAL A 174 -13.19 29.87 20.51
N PHE A 175 -12.39 28.89 20.90
CA PHE A 175 -12.20 28.44 22.29
C PHE A 175 -10.70 28.30 22.62
N PRO A 176 -9.94 29.41 22.70
CA PRO A 176 -8.48 29.38 22.83
C PRO A 176 -8.00 28.61 24.07
N GLU A 177 -8.68 28.76 25.20
CA GLU A 177 -8.34 28.08 26.46
C GLU A 177 -8.57 26.55 26.40
N ARG A 178 -9.46 26.09 25.51
CA ARG A 178 -9.86 24.69 25.37
C ARG A 178 -9.20 23.99 24.19
N ARG A 179 -8.24 24.63 23.52
CA ARG A 179 -7.59 24.14 22.29
C ARG A 179 -7.04 22.70 22.40
N PHE A 180 -6.48 22.35 23.56
CA PHE A 180 -5.84 21.05 23.80
C PHE A 180 -6.75 20.07 24.55
N GLU A 181 -7.99 20.45 24.81
CA GLU A 181 -8.97 19.57 25.44
C GLU A 181 -9.36 18.44 24.47
N ASP A 182 -9.76 17.28 25.01
CA ASP A 182 -10.23 16.17 24.18
C ASP A 182 -11.54 16.58 23.50
N ALA A 183 -11.68 16.26 22.22
CA ALA A 183 -12.87 16.55 21.44
C ALA A 183 -14.14 15.97 22.07
N SER A 184 -14.03 14.87 22.84
CA SER A 184 -15.17 14.29 23.56
C SER A 184 -15.66 15.14 24.75
N MET A 185 -14.94 16.18 25.15
CA MET A 185 -15.32 17.08 26.26
C MET A 185 -16.09 18.32 25.78
N PHE A 186 -16.31 18.45 24.47
CA PHE A 186 -17.13 19.51 23.91
C PHE A 186 -18.58 19.03 23.76
N ASN A 187 -19.54 19.95 23.96
CA ASN A 187 -20.94 19.69 23.64
C ASN A 187 -21.15 19.77 22.12
N TRP A 188 -22.21 19.13 21.61
CA TRP A 188 -22.52 19.15 20.18
C TRP A 188 -22.73 20.56 19.64
N THR A 189 -23.38 21.44 20.41
CA THR A 189 -23.60 22.84 20.01
C THR A 189 -22.29 23.58 19.76
N ASP A 190 -21.29 23.38 20.62
CA ASP A 190 -19.95 23.98 20.47
C ASP A 190 -19.24 23.39 19.25
N LEU A 191 -19.27 22.06 19.09
CA LEU A 191 -18.66 21.36 17.96
C LEU A 191 -19.24 21.81 16.63
N ARG A 192 -20.56 21.99 16.55
CA ARG A 192 -21.26 22.41 15.33
C ARG A 192 -20.96 23.86 14.93
N ALA A 193 -20.60 24.71 15.90
CA ALA A 193 -20.22 26.09 15.65
C ALA A 193 -18.82 26.22 15.02
N LEU A 194 -17.96 25.20 15.16
CA LEU A 194 -16.61 25.22 14.61
C LEU A 194 -16.58 25.03 13.10
N ASN A 195 -15.69 25.77 12.45
CA ASN A 195 -15.36 25.58 11.05
C ASN A 195 -14.38 24.41 10.90
N ALA A 196 -14.75 23.38 10.15
CA ALA A 196 -13.95 22.18 9.90
C ALA A 196 -13.30 22.16 8.51
N GLY A 197 -13.28 23.30 7.81
CA GLY A 197 -12.96 23.37 6.39
C GLY A 197 -11.80 24.29 6.01
N ARG A 198 -11.66 25.45 6.67
CA ARG A 198 -10.65 26.46 6.35
C ARG A 198 -9.21 25.96 6.50
N TRP A 199 -8.95 25.09 7.47
CA TRP A 199 -7.63 24.49 7.70
C TRP A 199 -7.12 23.79 6.45
N PHE A 200 -7.99 23.10 5.71
CA PHE A 200 -7.62 22.34 4.51
C PHE A 200 -7.12 23.28 3.40
N LEU A 201 -7.75 24.45 3.23
CA LEU A 201 -7.33 25.45 2.25
C LEU A 201 -6.03 26.16 2.66
N LYS A 202 -5.78 26.29 3.96
CA LYS A 202 -4.62 26.99 4.50
C LYS A 202 -3.37 26.11 4.49
N GLU A 203 -3.50 24.88 5.00
CA GLU A 203 -2.38 23.97 5.19
C GLU A 203 -2.08 23.13 3.93
N ASP A 204 -3.05 23.01 3.01
CA ASP A 204 -2.97 22.23 1.76
C ASP A 204 -2.22 20.88 1.94
N PRO A 205 -2.74 19.97 2.78
CA PRO A 205 -2.00 18.79 3.24
C PRO A 205 -1.64 17.80 2.12
N PHE A 206 -2.26 17.92 0.95
CA PHE A 206 -2.08 17.03 -0.19
C PHE A 206 -1.69 17.78 -1.48
N TRP A 207 -1.30 19.05 -1.40
CA TRP A 207 -0.98 19.89 -2.56
C TRP A 207 -2.07 19.90 -3.64
N SER A 208 -3.34 19.83 -3.22
CA SER A 208 -4.49 19.64 -4.10
C SER A 208 -5.42 20.85 -4.17
N VAL A 209 -5.24 21.83 -3.28
CA VAL A 209 -6.09 23.04 -3.24
C VAL A 209 -6.02 23.83 -4.54
N GLN A 210 -4.88 23.84 -5.22
CA GLN A 210 -4.71 24.51 -6.51
C GLN A 210 -5.60 23.89 -7.60
N ALA A 211 -5.80 22.58 -7.58
CA ALA A 211 -6.63 21.87 -8.55
C ALA A 211 -8.15 22.04 -8.30
N LEU A 212 -8.55 22.56 -7.14
CA LEU A 212 -9.96 22.79 -6.82
C LEU A 212 -10.55 23.94 -7.64
N SER A 213 -11.76 23.71 -8.15
CA SER A 213 -12.59 24.75 -8.75
C SER A 213 -12.89 25.87 -7.75
N ARG A 214 -13.16 27.09 -8.24
CA ARG A 214 -13.52 28.24 -7.37
C ARG A 214 -14.70 27.91 -6.46
N GLY A 215 -15.72 27.23 -6.97
CA GLY A 215 -16.88 26.79 -6.19
C GLY A 215 -16.52 25.74 -5.14
N ASP A 216 -15.65 24.77 -5.47
CA ASP A 216 -15.18 23.79 -4.50
C ASP A 216 -14.34 24.41 -3.39
N ARG A 217 -13.50 25.41 -3.69
CA ARG A 217 -12.74 26.12 -2.65
C ARG A 217 -13.66 26.82 -1.67
N VAL A 218 -14.69 27.53 -2.16
CA VAL A 218 -15.68 28.20 -1.28
C VAL A 218 -16.42 27.17 -0.42
N ARG A 219 -16.87 26.05 -1.01
CA ARG A 219 -17.55 24.97 -0.26
C ARG A 219 -16.63 24.33 0.77
N ALA A 220 -15.38 24.04 0.41
CA ALA A 220 -14.38 23.47 1.31
C ALA A 220 -14.13 24.39 2.52
N GLY A 221 -14.07 25.71 2.31
CA GLY A 221 -13.91 26.69 3.39
C GLY A 221 -15.13 26.82 4.31
N ASN A 222 -16.32 26.39 3.86
CA ASN A 222 -17.58 26.52 4.59
C ASN A 222 -18.11 25.16 5.05
N GLN A 223 -17.23 24.33 5.63
CA GLN A 223 -17.61 23.08 6.27
C GLN A 223 -17.65 23.23 7.80
N THR A 224 -18.52 22.46 8.45
CA THR A 224 -18.63 22.32 9.90
C THR A 224 -18.30 20.90 10.32
N VAL A 225 -18.10 20.67 11.62
CA VAL A 225 -18.00 19.31 12.17
C VAL A 225 -19.28 18.53 11.84
N CYS A 226 -19.11 17.31 11.31
CA CYS A 226 -20.21 16.49 10.82
C CYS A 226 -20.67 15.49 11.88
N SER A 227 -21.99 15.24 11.99
CA SER A 227 -22.51 14.19 12.84
C SER A 227 -22.46 12.83 12.15
N LEU A 228 -22.44 11.74 12.93
CA LEU A 228 -22.58 10.40 12.34
C LEU A 228 -23.92 10.25 11.61
N GLU A 229 -24.98 10.84 12.15
CA GLU A 229 -26.32 10.80 11.55
C GLU A 229 -26.33 11.40 10.14
N GLU A 230 -25.65 12.53 9.93
CA GLU A 230 -25.57 13.19 8.62
C GLU A 230 -24.94 12.27 7.56
N VAL A 231 -23.86 11.57 7.92
CA VAL A 231 -23.20 10.62 7.00
C VAL A 231 -24.03 9.37 6.78
N LEU A 232 -24.71 8.86 7.81
CA LEU A 232 -25.61 7.70 7.66
C LEU A 232 -26.79 8.04 6.74
N ARG A 233 -27.38 9.24 6.86
CA ARG A 233 -28.43 9.72 5.94
C ARG A 233 -27.91 9.85 4.52
N LEU A 234 -26.71 10.41 4.34
CA LEU A 234 -26.07 10.52 3.03
C LEU A 234 -25.84 9.13 2.40
N ALA A 235 -25.29 8.20 3.17
CA ALA A 235 -25.01 6.85 2.71
C ALA A 235 -26.29 6.06 2.38
N ALA A 236 -27.34 6.22 3.20
CA ALA A 236 -28.66 5.65 2.92
C ALA A 236 -29.24 6.18 1.61
N SER A 237 -29.16 7.50 1.37
CA SER A 237 -29.65 8.11 0.12
C SER A 237 -28.88 7.65 -1.13
N SER A 238 -27.63 7.24 -0.96
CA SER A 238 -26.75 6.79 -2.06
C SER A 238 -26.62 5.27 -2.16
N ASN A 239 -27.29 4.52 -1.28
CA ASN A 239 -27.20 3.06 -1.16
C ASN A 239 -25.75 2.54 -1.01
N VAL A 240 -24.97 3.19 -0.17
CA VAL A 240 -23.56 2.85 0.12
C VAL A 240 -23.42 2.42 1.57
N SER A 241 -22.51 1.48 1.85
CA SER A 241 -22.22 1.05 3.23
C SER A 241 -21.33 2.05 3.95
N VAL A 242 -21.56 2.22 5.25
CA VAL A 242 -20.67 3.01 6.11
C VAL A 242 -19.92 2.08 7.03
N LEU A 243 -18.60 2.15 6.94
CA LEU A 243 -17.67 1.63 7.91
C LEU A 243 -17.35 2.76 8.89
N PHE A 244 -17.45 2.53 10.18
CA PHE A 244 -16.98 3.54 11.13
C PHE A 244 -16.09 2.95 12.20
N ARG A 245 -15.11 3.76 12.59
CA ARG A 245 -14.16 3.46 13.65
C ARG A 245 -14.56 4.28 14.88
N LEU A 246 -15.10 3.60 15.89
CA LEU A 246 -15.54 4.26 17.12
C LEU A 246 -14.35 4.45 18.08
N ARG A 247 -14.05 5.71 18.40
CA ARG A 247 -13.11 6.10 19.45
C ARG A 247 -13.85 6.30 20.76
N ARG A 248 -13.26 5.82 21.86
CA ARG A 248 -13.83 6.01 23.20
C ARG A 248 -13.64 7.45 23.68
N PRO A 249 -14.67 8.06 24.29
CA PRO A 249 -14.54 9.34 24.94
C PRO A 249 -13.65 9.23 26.19
N ARG A 250 -13.04 10.36 26.58
CA ARG A 250 -12.26 10.44 27.82
C ARG A 250 -13.20 10.36 29.03
N THR A 251 -12.88 9.50 29.99
CA THR A 251 -13.63 9.38 31.25
C THR A 251 -13.34 10.57 32.17
N THR A 252 -14.38 11.26 32.62
CA THR A 252 -14.30 12.24 33.71
C THR A 252 -14.15 11.53 35.07
N PRO A 253 -13.32 12.04 35.99
CA PRO A 253 -13.07 11.39 37.28
C PRO A 253 -14.30 11.34 38.23
N THR A 254 -15.40 12.02 37.91
CA THR A 254 -16.61 12.08 38.73
C THR A 254 -17.65 11.00 38.41
N THR A 255 -17.44 10.15 37.40
CA THR A 255 -18.36 9.04 37.13
C THR A 255 -18.02 7.88 38.05
N THR A 256 -18.60 7.91 39.25
CA THR A 256 -18.52 6.86 40.28
C THR A 256 -18.87 5.50 39.70
N ALA A 257 -18.11 4.51 40.16
CA ALA A 257 -18.26 3.08 39.89
C ALA A 257 -19.73 2.62 39.95
N GLY A 258 -20.28 2.20 38.82
CA GLY A 258 -21.68 1.75 38.77
C GLY A 258 -22.13 1.04 37.48
N SER A 259 -21.26 0.81 36.51
CA SER A 259 -21.50 -0.21 35.48
C SER A 259 -20.17 -0.55 34.80
N THR A 260 -19.47 -1.55 35.32
CA THR A 260 -18.32 -2.15 34.66
C THR A 260 -18.84 -3.01 33.50
N THR A 261 -19.43 -2.39 32.47
CA THR A 261 -19.54 -3.05 31.18
C THR A 261 -18.12 -3.09 30.65
N LEU A 262 -17.56 -4.30 30.66
CA LEU A 262 -16.21 -4.64 30.25
C LEU A 262 -16.02 -4.33 28.75
N TRP A 263 -15.88 -3.06 28.38
CA TRP A 263 -15.53 -2.67 27.03
C TRP A 263 -14.05 -3.01 26.83
N ARG A 264 -13.74 -4.21 26.38
CA ARG A 264 -12.39 -4.61 25.92
C ARG A 264 -11.97 -3.76 24.70
N PRO A 265 -10.69 -3.42 24.51
CA PRO A 265 -10.23 -2.65 23.35
C PRO A 265 -10.43 -3.49 22.07
N CYS A 266 -11.63 -3.42 21.52
CA CYS A 266 -11.94 -3.87 20.19
C CYS A 266 -12.15 -2.59 19.37
N CYS A 267 -11.42 -2.45 18.28
CA CYS A 267 -11.89 -1.62 17.17
C CYS A 267 -13.29 -2.14 16.82
N ILE A 268 -14.34 -1.48 17.31
CA ILE A 268 -15.71 -1.80 16.89
C ILE A 268 -15.81 -1.26 15.48
N LEU A 269 -15.57 -2.15 14.52
CA LEU A 269 -15.86 -1.92 13.13
C LEU A 269 -17.38 -2.00 12.99
N GLY A 270 -18.05 -0.86 13.11
CA GLY A 270 -19.50 -0.80 12.91
C GLY A 270 -19.82 -0.88 11.42
N TYR A 271 -20.66 -1.83 11.03
CA TYR A 271 -21.17 -1.97 9.67
C TYR A 271 -22.66 -1.59 9.65
N ALA A 272 -22.98 -0.48 8.99
CA ALA A 272 -24.35 -0.08 8.73
C ALA A 272 -24.65 -0.23 7.24
N ARG A 273 -25.64 -1.07 6.89
CA ARG A 273 -26.17 -1.23 5.54
C ARG A 273 -27.65 -0.93 5.58
N SER A 274 -28.11 0.03 4.78
CA SER A 274 -29.55 0.25 4.56
C SER A 274 -30.14 -1.02 3.93
N ARG A 275 -31.20 -1.56 4.52
CA ARG A 275 -32.09 -2.50 3.82
C ARG A 275 -33.08 -1.70 2.97
#